data_AF-A0AAC8Q2V9-F1
#
_entry.id   AF-A0AAC8Q2V9-F1
#
_cell.length_a   1.000
_cell.length_b   1.000
_cell.length_c   1.000
_cell.angle_alpha   90.00
_cell.angle_beta   90.00
_cell.angle_gamma   90.00
#
_symmetry.space_group_name_H-M   'P 1'
#
loop_
_entity.id
_entity.type
_entity.pdbx_description
1 polymer ?
#
loop_
_entity_poly.entity_id
_entity_poly.type
_entity_poly.pdbx_seq_one_letter_code
_entity_poly.pdbx_strand_id
1 'polypeptide(L)' 'MLLDTSSLPNHLDLFRLEDFPTTMVCTERFVEACRRLGLDGVSFQGLPMK' A
#
# COMPACT_ATOMS: atom_id res chain seq x y z
N MET A 1 0.76 7.07 10.81
CA MET A 1 -0.20 7.59 9.83
C MET A 1 -1.49 6.82 9.98
N LEU A 2 -2.65 7.49 9.97
CA LEU A 2 -3.96 6.85 10.07
C LEU A 2 -4.69 7.07 8.74
N LEU A 3 -5.13 5.99 8.09
CA LEU A 3 -5.92 6.08 6.86
C LEU A 3 -7.39 5.81 7.16
N ASP A 4 -8.25 6.64 6.59
CA ASP A 4 -9.69 6.41 6.55
C ASP A 4 -10.00 5.45 5.40
N THR A 5 -10.48 4.26 5.75
CA THR A 5 -10.78 3.19 4.78
C THR A 5 -11.83 3.60 3.74
N SER A 6 -12.75 4.51 4.07
CA SER A 6 -13.78 5.00 3.13
C SER A 6 -13.22 5.87 2.02
N SER A 7 -12.04 6.47 2.24
CA SER A 7 -11.34 7.30 1.26
C SER A 7 -10.49 6.48 0.29
N LEU A 8 -10.34 5.17 0.52
CA LEU A 8 -9.42 4.34 -0.26
C LEU A 8 -10.08 3.79 -1.53
N PRO A 9 -9.33 3.74 -2.65
CA PRO A 9 -9.83 3.13 -3.87
C PRO A 9 -9.92 1.60 -3.72
N ASN A 10 -11.14 1.06 -3.76
CA ASN A 10 -11.39 -0.39 -3.63
C ASN A 10 -10.96 -1.23 -4.85
N HIS A 11 -10.53 -0.59 -5.94
CA HIS A 11 -10.20 -1.23 -7.20
C HIS A 11 -8.70 -1.16 -7.54
N LEU A 12 -7.88 -0.54 -6.67
CA LEU A 12 -6.45 -0.37 -6.88
C LEU A 12 -5.66 -1.10 -5.79
N ASP A 13 -4.63 -1.81 -6.22
CA ASP A 13 -3.71 -2.51 -5.32
C ASP A 13 -2.55 -1.65 -4.82
N LEU A 14 -2.24 -0.55 -5.53
CA LEU A 14 -1.13 0.34 -5.25
C LEU A 14 -1.53 1.75 -5.69
N PHE A 15 -1.39 2.72 -4.80
CA PHE A 15 -1.65 4.12 -5.10
C PHE A 15 -0.73 5.02 -4.27
N ARG A 16 -0.60 6.27 -4.72
CA ARG A 16 0.17 7.31 -4.05
C ARG A 16 -0.77 8.25 -3.33
N LEU A 17 -0.38 8.69 -2.15
CA LEU A 17 -1.11 9.70 -1.40
C LEU A 17 -0.76 11.08 -1.93
N GLU A 18 -1.77 11.93 -2.13
CA GLU A 18 -1.57 13.28 -2.66
C GLU A 18 -0.75 14.15 -1.68
N ASP A 19 -1.15 14.15 -0.41
CA ASP A 19 -0.47 14.91 0.65
C ASP A 19 0.90 14.32 1.05
N PHE A 20 1.18 13.08 0.66
CA PHE A 20 2.43 12.37 0.99
C PHE A 20 3.04 11.72 -0.26
N PRO A 21 3.65 12.50 -1.17
CA PRO A 21 4.05 12.05 -2.50
C PRO A 21 5.19 11.01 -2.49
N THR A 22 5.91 10.85 -1.38
CA THR A 22 6.92 9.80 -1.20
C THR A 22 6.34 8.51 -0.60
N THR A 23 5.07 8.54 -0.19
CA THR A 23 4.39 7.41 0.45
C THR A 23 3.48 6.71 -0.55
N MET A 24 3.73 5.41 -0.72
CA MET A 24 2.89 4.52 -1.51
C MET A 24 2.16 3.58 -0.56
N VAL A 25 0.87 3.37 -0.82
CA VAL A 25 0.01 2.46 -0.05
C VAL A 25 -0.40 1.34 -0.98
N CYS A 26 -0.34 0.12 -0.47
CA CYS A 26 -0.74 -1.06 -1.23
C CYS A 26 -1.55 -2.04 -0.38
N THR A 27 -2.30 -2.89 -1.07
CA THR A 27 -3.08 -3.97 -0.45
C THR A 27 -2.17 -5.11 0.00
N GLU A 28 -2.61 -5.89 0.98
CA GLU A 28 -1.87 -7.07 1.43
C GLU A 28 -1.67 -8.10 0.30
N ARG A 29 -2.70 -8.29 -0.55
CA ARG A 29 -2.60 -9.15 -1.74
C ARG A 29 -1.48 -8.72 -2.69
N PHE A 30 -1.25 -7.42 -2.85
CA PHE A 30 -0.14 -6.91 -3.66
C PHE A 30 1.21 -7.25 -3.04
N VAL A 31 1.35 -7.10 -1.73
CA VAL A 31 2.56 -7.48 -0.98
C VAL A 31 2.85 -8.96 -1.16
N GLU A 32 1.83 -9.82 -1.06
CA GLU A 32 1.97 -11.26 -1.29
C GLU A 32 2.43 -11.59 -2.72
N ALA A 33 1.87 -10.91 -3.72
CA ALA A 33 2.28 -11.08 -5.11
C ALA A 33 3.75 -10.69 -5.32
N CYS A 34 4.19 -9.55 -4.79
CA CYS A 34 5.59 -9.11 -4.84
C CYS A 34 6.53 -10.13 -4.19
N ARG A 35 6.17 -10.64 -3.01
CA ARG A 35 6.94 -11.67 -2.30
C ARG A 35 7.03 -12.97 -3.10
N ARG A 36 5.92 -13.43 -3.68
CA ARG A 36 5.87 -14.65 -4.50
C ARG A 36 6.71 -14.55 -5.78
N LEU A 37 6.80 -13.35 -6.35
CA LEU A 37 7.60 -13.07 -7.54
C LEU A 37 9.08 -12.76 -7.21
N GLY A 38 9.46 -12.69 -5.93
CA GLY A 38 10.82 -12.36 -5.52
C GLY A 38 11.23 -10.95 -5.93
N LEU A 39 10.29 -9.99 -5.91
CA LEU A 39 10.60 -8.61 -6.27
C LEU A 39 11.35 -7.92 -5.14
N ASP A 40 12.63 -7.64 -5.40
CA ASP A 40 13.50 -6.89 -4.49
C ASP A 40 13.40 -5.37 -4.72
N GLY A 41 14.03 -4.60 -3.82
CA GLY A 41 14.14 -3.13 -3.96
C GLY A 41 13.02 -2.32 -3.31
N VAL A 42 12.06 -2.99 -2.66
CA VAL A 42 10.99 -2.35 -1.89
C VAL A 42 10.88 -2.97 -0.50
N SER A 43 10.64 -2.15 0.52
CA SER A 43 10.35 -2.59 1.88
C SER A 43 8.90 -2.27 2.21
N PHE A 44 8.18 -3.27 2.72
CA PHE A 44 6.78 -3.12 3.10
C PHE A 44 6.67 -2.91 4.61
N GLN A 45 5.93 -1.89 5.04
CA GLN A 45 5.61 -1.64 6.43
C GLN A 45 4.09 -1.66 6.62
N GLY A 46 3.62 -2.37 7.65
CA GLY A 46 2.20 -2.41 8.01
C GLY A 46 1.74 -1.03 8.51
N LEU A 47 0.60 -0.57 8.01
CA LEU A 47 -0.01 0.69 8.42
C LEU A 47 -1.19 0.42 9.37
N PRO A 48 -1.29 1.14 10.50
CA PRO A 48 -2.48 1.06 11.34
C PRO A 48 -3.67 1.69 10.60
N MET A 49 -4.75 0.93 10.50
CA MET A 49 -6.02 1.34 9.88
C MET A 49 -7.06 1.63 10.97
N LYS A 50 -7.96 2.58 10.73
CA LYS A 50 -9.13 2.84 11.59
C LYS A 50 -10.41 2.83 10.78
#